data_AF-A0A2N3BA66-F1
#
_entry.id   AF-A0A2N3BA66-F1
#
_cell.length_a   1.000
_cell.length_b   1.000
_cell.length_c   1.000
_cell.angle_alpha   90.00
_cell.angle_beta   90.00
_cell.angle_gamma   90.00
#
_symmetry.space_group_name_H-M   'P 1'
#
loop_
_entity.id
_entity.type
_entity.pdbx_description
1 polymer ?
#
loop_
_entity_poly.entity_id
_entity_poly.type
_entity_poly.pdbx_seq_one_letter_code
_entity_poly.pdbx_strand_id
1 'polypeptide(L)' 'DNARIEIGGVRRVVSTALVGSLAVGDFVVVHVGFALGRLDAAEAEATLALLASEARR' A
#
# COMPACT_ATOMS: atom_id res chain seq x y z
N ASP A 1 -1.58 0.83 16.56
CA ASP A 1 -2.59 1.23 15.56
C ASP A 1 -2.61 0.28 14.38
N ASN A 2 -3.79 0.00 13.82
CA ASN A 2 -3.99 -0.93 12.71
C ASN A 2 -4.84 -0.29 11.61
N ALA A 3 -4.56 -0.63 10.35
CA ALA A 3 -5.37 -0.21 9.20
C ALA A 3 -5.75 -1.41 8.33
N ARG A 4 -6.93 -1.33 7.71
CA ARG A 4 -7.36 -2.27 6.67
C ARG A 4 -6.90 -1.73 5.32
N ILE A 5 -6.12 -2.53 4.60
CA ILE A 5 -5.53 -2.20 3.31
C ILE A 5 -5.94 -3.22 2.26
N GLU A 6 -5.71 -2.87 1.00
CA GLU A 6 -5.86 -3.76 -0.15
C GLU A 6 -4.54 -3.88 -0.90
N ILE A 7 -4.12 -5.11 -1.19
CA ILE A 7 -2.91 -5.40 -1.98
C ILE A 7 -3.31 -6.39 -3.06
N GLY A 8 -3.28 -5.96 -4.33
CA GLY A 8 -3.62 -6.82 -5.47
C GLY A 8 -5.01 -7.45 -5.36
N GLY A 9 -6.01 -6.71 -4.87
CA GLY A 9 -7.38 -7.20 -4.64
C GLY A 9 -7.60 -7.99 -3.35
N VAL A 10 -6.54 -8.26 -2.57
CA VAL A 10 -6.65 -8.97 -1.29
C VAL A 10 -6.66 -7.98 -0.14
N ARG A 11 -7.70 -8.04 0.70
CA ARG A 11 -7.84 -7.19 1.88
C ARG A 11 -7.14 -7.79 3.09
N ARG A 12 -6.32 -7.00 3.78
CA ARG A 12 -5.54 -7.42 4.95
C ARG A 12 -5.56 -6.34 6.03
N VAL A 13 -5.32 -6.72 7.27
CA VAL A 13 -5.08 -5.77 8.38
C VAL A 13 -3.58 -5.75 8.66
N VAL A 14 -3.01 -4.56 8.72
CA VAL A 14 -1.58 -4.35 9.00
C VAL A 14 -1.39 -3.39 10.16
N SER A 15 -0.26 -3.55 10.86
CA SER A 15 0.19 -2.61 11.87
C SER A 15 0.65 -1.32 11.20
N THR A 16 0.22 -0.18 11.74
CA THR A 16 0.61 1.16 11.30
C THR A 16 1.49 1.88 12.33
N ALA A 17 1.97 1.15 13.34
CA ALA A 17 2.73 1.71 14.45
C ALA A 17 4.02 2.44 14.05
N LEU A 18 4.55 2.20 12.84
CA LEU A 18 5.78 2.81 12.32
C LEU A 18 5.51 4.01 11.40
N VAL A 19 4.25 4.35 11.18
CA VAL A 19 3.83 5.44 10.29
C VAL A 19 2.99 6.43 11.10
N GLY A 20 3.08 7.71 10.75
CA GLY A 20 2.25 8.74 11.37
C GLY A 20 0.78 8.62 10.99
N SER A 21 0.05 9.73 11.07
CA SER A 21 -1.36 9.77 10.68
C SER A 21 -1.57 9.35 9.22
N LEU A 22 -2.53 8.45 9.01
CA LEU A 22 -2.96 7.95 7.70
C LEU A 22 -4.43 8.30 7.46
N ALA A 23 -4.77 8.56 6.21
CA ALA A 23 -6.13 8.71 5.73
C ALA A 23 -6.50 7.59 4.75
N VAL A 24 -7.82 7.38 4.56
CA VAL A 24 -8.30 6.48 3.50
C VAL A 24 -7.88 7.06 2.14
N GLY A 25 -7.25 6.22 1.32
CA GLY A 25 -6.67 6.62 0.04
C GLY A 25 -5.15 6.79 0.08
N ASP A 26 -4.53 6.86 1.26
CA ASP A 26 -3.08 6.85 1.38
C ASP A 26 -2.51 5.50 0.93
N PHE A 27 -1.42 5.55 0.16
CA PHE A 27 -0.65 4.39 -0.21
C PHE A 27 0.48 4.18 0.79
N VAL A 28 0.76 2.93 1.13
CA VAL A 28 1.82 2.56 2.07
C VAL A 28 2.61 1.37 1.55
N VAL A 29 3.91 1.36 1.84
CA VAL A 29 4.76 0.20 1.63
C VAL A 29 4.61 -0.74 2.82
N VAL A 30 4.31 -2.01 2.55
CA VAL A 30 4.05 -3.02 3.57
C VAL A 30 5.13 -4.09 3.53
N HIS A 31 5.68 -4.43 4.70
CA HIS A 31 6.61 -5.52 4.87
C HIS A 31 6.23 -6.33 6.12
N VAL A 32 6.11 -7.66 5.96
CA VAL A 32 5.82 -8.61 7.05
C VAL A 32 4.67 -8.21 8.00
N GLY A 33 3.63 -7.54 7.49
CA GLY A 33 2.47 -7.11 8.27
C GLY A 33 2.57 -5.71 8.90
N PHE A 34 3.64 -4.96 8.61
CA PHE A 34 3.84 -3.59 9.04
C PHE A 34 3.86 -2.64 7.85
N ALA A 35 3.17 -1.51 7.97
CA ALA A 35 3.38 -0.38 7.09
C ALA A 35 4.71 0.30 7.48
N LEU A 36 5.62 0.46 6.52
CA LEU A 36 6.96 1.03 6.73
C LEU A 36 7.02 2.53 6.43
N GLY A 37 6.13 3.01 5.55
CA GLY A 37 6.13 4.39 5.10
C GLY A 37 4.99 4.66 4.13
N ARG A 38 4.63 5.94 3.99
CA ARG A 38 3.68 6.40 2.96
C ARG A 38 4.38 6.49 1.61
N LEU A 39 3.62 6.22 0.55
CA LEU A 39 4.01 6.42 -0.83
C LEU A 39 3.15 7.54 -1.41
N ASP A 40 3.75 8.39 -2.24
CA ASP A 40 3.00 9.40 -2.99
C ASP A 40 1.98 8.71 -3.93
N ALA A 41 0.79 9.27 -4.06
CA ALA A 41 -0.28 8.65 -4.84
C ALA A 41 0.10 8.51 -6.32
N ALA A 42 0.77 9.51 -6.91
CA ALA A 42 1.18 9.44 -8.31
C ALA A 42 2.29 8.39 -8.52
N GLU A 43 3.23 8.29 -7.57
CA GLU A 43 4.25 7.24 -7.59
C GLU A 43 3.64 5.84 -7.45
N ALA A 44 2.65 5.70 -6.56
CA ALA A 44 1.93 4.45 -6.35
C ALA A 44 1.18 4.03 -7.62
N GLU A 45 0.44 4.96 -8.24
CA GLU A 45 -0.28 4.71 -9.50
C GLU A 45 0.66 4.32 -10.64
N ALA A 46 1.79 5.03 -10.80
CA ALA A 46 2.79 4.70 -11.82
C ALA A 46 3.36 3.29 -11.63
N THR A 47 3.67 2.93 -10.38
CA THR A 47 4.16 1.59 -10.03
C THR A 47 3.10 0.52 -10.30
N LEU A 48 1.84 0.77 -9.93
CA LEU A 48 0.74 -0.16 -10.17
C LEU A 48 0.46 -0.34 -11.66
N ALA A 49 0.53 0.74 -12.46
CA ALA A 49 0.36 0.68 -13.91
C ALA A 49 1.43 -0.21 -14.55
N LEU A 50 2.70 -0.08 -14.12
CA LEU A 50 3.81 -0.92 -14.58
C LEU A 50 3.60 -2.40 -14.20
N LEU A 51 3.23 -2.68 -12.94
CA LEU A 51 2.96 -4.04 -12.50
C LEU A 51 1.79 -4.67 -13.29
N ALA A 52 0.77 -3.88 -13.59
CA ALA A 52 -0.38 -4.34 -14.36
C ALA A 52 -0.06 -4.55 -15.86
N SER A 53 0.94 -3.88 -16.43
CA SER A 53 1.38 -4.16 -17.80
C SER A 53 2.15 -5.46 -17.90
N GLU A 54 3.00 -5.78 -16.91
CA GLU A 54 3.77 -7.03 -16.89
C GLU A 54 2.90 -8.25 -16.55
N ALA A 55 1.90 -8.11 -15.67
CA ALA A 55 1.01 -9.21 -15.28
C ALA A 55 0.05 -9.70 -16.40
N ARG A 56 -0.02 -8.98 -17.54
CA ARG A 56 -0.85 -9.32 -18.71
C ARG A 56 -0.07 -9.99 -19.84
N ARG A 57 1.20 -10.33 -19.63
CA ARG A 57 2.01 -11.21 -20.48
C ARG A 57 2.00 -12.64 -19.93
#